data_AF-A0A3D0WBG7-F1
#
_entry.id   AF-A0A3D0WBG7-F1
#
_cell.length_a   1.000
_cell.length_b   1.000
_cell.length_c   1.000
_cell.angle_alpha   90.00
_cell.angle_beta   90.00
_cell.angle_gamma   90.00
#
_symmetry.space_group_name_H-M   'P 1'
#
loop_
_entity.id
_entity.type
_entity.pdbx_description
1 polymer ?
#
loop_
_entity_poly.entity_id
_entity_poly.type
_entity_poly.pdbx_seq_one_letter_code
_entity_poly.pdbx_strand_id
1 'polypeptide(L)'
;MAYADQKAGSGRIIAIVIVAAIHAVLGYAFVTGLAFQYIKQATEKMDVFDVQEEPPPPPDEPPPPPPEQPTQPPPVVTPPPMVKT
;
A
#
# COMPACT_ATOMS: atom_id res chain seq x y z
N MET A 1 52.74 -25.37 29.99
CA MET A 1 51.59 -25.44 29.07
C MET A 1 52.11 -25.25 27.64
N ALA A 2 52.21 -26.31 26.83
CA ALA A 2 52.79 -26.24 25.48
C ALA A 2 51.75 -26.01 24.36
N TYR A 3 50.46 -26.13 24.65
CA TYR A 3 49.37 -25.96 23.66
C TYR A 3 49.11 -24.51 23.25
N ALA A 4 49.51 -23.54 24.08
CA ALA A 4 49.35 -22.12 23.79
C ALA A 4 50.41 -21.59 22.81
N ASP A 5 51.56 -22.26 22.69
CA ASP A 5 52.69 -21.83 21.86
C ASP A 5 52.63 -22.41 20.43
N GLN A 6 51.53 -23.08 20.09
CA GLN A 6 51.30 -23.55 18.73
C GLN A 6 50.96 -22.35 17.84
N LYS A 7 52.01 -21.64 17.41
CA LYS A 7 52.00 -20.60 16.36
C LYS A 7 50.97 -20.99 15.32
N ALA A 8 50.15 -20.03 14.88
CA ALA A 8 49.21 -20.24 13.80
C ALA A 8 49.99 -20.71 12.56
N GLY A 9 50.10 -22.02 12.40
CA GLY A 9 50.83 -22.62 11.30
C GLY A 9 50.16 -22.23 9.98
N SER A 10 50.90 -22.28 8.88
CA SER A 10 50.41 -21.92 7.54
C SER A 10 49.02 -22.51 7.23
N GLY A 11 48.74 -23.75 7.66
CA GLY A 11 47.43 -24.37 7.52
C GLY A 11 46.27 -23.66 8.24
N ARG A 12 46.48 -23.05 9.42
CA ARG A 12 45.43 -22.26 10.10
C ARG A 12 45.13 -20.97 9.34
N ILE A 13 46.14 -20.32 8.78
CA ILE A 13 45.94 -19.09 7.98
C ILE A 13 45.15 -19.42 6.72
N ILE A 14 45.54 -20.49 6.01
CA ILE A 14 44.83 -20.96 4.81
C ILE A 14 43.38 -21.33 5.16
N ALA A 15 43.15 -22.03 6.26
CA ALA A 15 41.80 -22.38 6.72
C ALA A 15 40.94 -21.12 6.99
N ILE A 16 41.49 -20.11 7.66
CA ILE A 16 40.78 -18.86 7.94
C ILE A 16 40.40 -18.15 6.63
N VAL A 17 41.32 -18.08 5.65
CA VAL A 17 41.06 -17.44 4.36
C VAL A 17 39.94 -18.14 3.60
N ILE A 18 39.96 -19.48 3.56
CA ILE A 18 38.92 -20.28 2.90
C ILE A 18 37.56 -20.06 3.58
N VAL A 19 37.52 -20.10 4.91
CA VAL A 19 36.29 -19.87 5.68
C VAL A 19 35.76 -18.45 5.45
N ALA A 20 36.61 -17.43 5.48
CA ALA A 20 36.22 -16.05 5.21
C ALA A 20 35.66 -15.89 3.78
N ALA A 21 36.26 -16.54 2.78
CA ALA A 21 35.77 -16.54 1.41
C ALA A 21 34.37 -17.16 1.30
N ILE A 22 34.12 -18.29 1.98
CA ILE A 22 32.80 -18.93 2.01
C ILE A 22 31.75 -18.00 2.62
N HIS A 23 32.07 -17.32 3.74
CA HIS A 23 31.14 -16.37 4.35
C HIS A 23 30.88 -15.16 3.46
N ALA A 24 31.88 -14.66 2.74
CA ALA A 24 31.69 -13.58 1.79
C ALA A 24 30.77 -13.99 0.63
N VAL A 25 30.96 -15.19 0.08
CA VAL A 25 30.10 -15.73 -1.00
C VAL A 25 28.68 -15.96 -0.50
N LEU A 26 28.51 -16.62 0.65
CA LEU A 26 27.20 -16.87 1.25
C LEU A 26 26.51 -15.54 1.60
N GLY A 27 27.20 -14.62 2.27
CA GLY A 27 26.68 -13.30 2.61
C GLY A 27 26.23 -12.54 1.37
N TYR A 28 27.03 -12.54 0.31
CA TYR A 28 26.66 -11.92 -0.97
C TYR A 28 25.44 -12.58 -1.62
N ALA A 29 25.35 -13.91 -1.60
CA ALA A 29 24.21 -14.65 -2.12
C ALA A 29 22.92 -14.40 -1.31
N PHE A 30 23.02 -14.25 0.01
CA PHE A 30 21.88 -13.91 0.87
C PHE A 30 21.35 -12.49 0.59
N VAL A 31 22.26 -11.51 0.46
CA VAL A 31 21.91 -10.12 0.16
C VAL A 31 21.27 -9.99 -1.23
N THR A 32 21.81 -10.68 -2.22
CA THR A 32 21.30 -10.58 -3.61
C THR A 32 20.11 -11.50 -3.89
N GLY A 33 20.07 -12.70 -3.31
CA GLY A 33 19.07 -13.72 -3.61
C GLY A 33 17.78 -13.63 -2.80
N LEU A 34 17.86 -13.48 -1.47
CA LEU A 34 16.68 -13.48 -0.61
C LEU A 34 16.13 -12.09 -0.37
N ALA A 35 16.98 -11.10 -0.07
CA ALA A 35 16.50 -9.79 0.33
C ALA A 35 15.69 -9.12 -0.78
N PHE A 36 16.17 -9.09 -2.03
CA PHE A 36 15.48 -8.34 -3.08
C PHE A 36 14.11 -8.90 -3.46
N GLN A 37 13.98 -10.22 -3.64
CA GLN A 37 12.73 -10.82 -4.08
C GLN A 37 11.72 -10.93 -2.93
N TYR A 38 12.18 -11.22 -1.71
CA TYR A 38 11.31 -11.38 -0.57
C TYR A 38 10.85 -10.05 0.01
N ILE A 39 11.70 -9.01 0.01
CA ILE A 39 11.29 -7.66 0.42
C ILE A 39 10.25 -7.12 -0.56
N LYS A 40 10.48 -7.22 -1.88
CA LYS A 40 9.50 -6.76 -2.89
C LYS A 40 8.16 -7.45 -2.75
N GLN A 41 8.16 -8.79 -2.63
CA GLN A 41 6.92 -9.55 -2.43
C GLN A 41 6.27 -9.27 -1.08
N ALA A 42 7.04 -9.03 -0.02
CA ALA A 42 6.51 -8.68 1.29
C ALA A 42 5.86 -7.30 1.27
N THR A 43 6.46 -6.31 0.61
CA THR A 43 5.84 -4.98 0.42
C THR A 43 4.64 -5.01 -0.50
N GLU A 44 4.63 -5.82 -1.57
CA GLU A 44 3.46 -5.99 -2.43
C GLU A 44 2.30 -6.70 -1.72
N LYS A 45 2.60 -7.59 -0.76
CA LYS A 45 1.59 -8.33 0.02
C LYS A 45 1.23 -7.67 1.34
N MET A 46 1.82 -6.51 1.66
CA MET A 46 1.30 -5.69 2.73
C MET A 46 0.11 -4.94 2.13
N ASP A 47 -1.07 -5.55 2.22
CA ASP A 47 -2.35 -4.85 2.20
C ASP A 47 -2.38 -3.93 3.42
N VAL A 48 -1.57 -2.88 3.39
CA VAL A 48 -1.91 -1.66 4.10
C VAL A 48 -3.24 -1.31 3.50
N PHE A 49 -4.29 -1.46 4.30
CA PHE A 49 -5.39 -0.53 4.25
C PHE A 49 -4.75 0.85 4.39
N ASP A 50 -4.27 1.35 3.25
CA ASP A 50 -4.07 2.76 3.02
C ASP A 50 -5.49 3.29 3.12
N VAL A 51 -5.87 3.64 4.34
CA VAL A 51 -6.84 4.69 4.56
C VAL A 51 -6.14 5.93 4.01
N GLN A 52 -6.02 6.00 2.68
CA GLN A 52 -6.29 7.26 2.03
C GLN A 52 -7.64 7.62 2.60
N GLU A 53 -7.68 8.66 3.42
CA GLU A 53 -8.88 9.49 3.46
C GLU A 53 -9.37 9.52 2.02
N GLU A 54 -10.55 8.93 1.78
CA GLU A 54 -11.15 8.83 0.45
C GLU A 54 -10.79 10.12 -0.29
N PRO A 55 -10.15 10.05 -1.48
CA PRO A 55 -9.83 11.26 -2.21
C PRO A 55 -11.08 12.13 -2.16
N PRO A 56 -11.00 13.39 -1.67
CA PRO A 56 -12.17 14.18 -1.37
C PRO A 56 -13.10 14.04 -2.56
N PRO A 57 -14.37 13.63 -2.35
CA PRO A 57 -15.25 13.19 -3.41
C PRO A 57 -15.13 14.19 -4.56
N PRO A 58 -14.99 13.71 -5.82
CA PRO A 58 -14.88 14.58 -6.99
C PRO A 58 -15.89 15.72 -6.82
N PRO A 59 -15.48 17.00 -6.95
CA PRO A 59 -16.39 18.11 -6.72
C PRO A 59 -17.66 17.83 -7.48
N ASP A 60 -18.79 17.74 -6.77
CA ASP A 60 -20.07 17.37 -7.35
C ASP A 60 -20.24 18.19 -8.62
N GLU A 61 -20.23 17.50 -9.78
CA GLU A 61 -20.59 18.17 -11.02
C GLU A 61 -21.95 18.80 -10.75
N PRO A 62 -22.13 20.12 -10.98
CA PRO A 62 -23.40 20.76 -10.68
C PRO A 62 -24.47 19.95 -11.40
N PRO A 63 -25.51 19.48 -10.68
CA PRO A 63 -26.49 18.57 -11.24
C PRO A 63 -27.01 19.18 -12.54
N PRO A 64 -27.13 18.39 -13.62
CA PRO A 64 -27.58 18.91 -14.90
C PRO A 64 -28.87 19.71 -14.68
N PRO A 65 -28.99 20.91 -15.29
CA PRO A 65 -30.12 21.79 -15.04
C PRO A 65 -31.42 21.00 -15.24
N PRO A 66 -32.37 21.06 -14.28
CA PRO A 66 -33.62 20.34 -14.38
C PRO A 66 -34.29 20.68 -15.72
N PRO A 67 -34.78 19.69 -16.48
CA PRO A 67 -35.57 19.96 -17.67
C PRO A 67 -36.70 20.92 -17.30
N GLU A 68 -36.84 22.02 -18.04
CA GLU A 68 -37.95 22.96 -17.86
C GLU A 68 -39.26 22.18 -18.03
N GLN A 69 -39.87 21.82 -16.91
CA GLN A 69 -41.21 21.26 -16.94
C GLN A 69 -42.14 22.38 -17.39
N PRO A 70 -42.94 22.19 -18.45
CA PRO A 70 -43.95 23.17 -18.81
C PRO A 70 -44.82 23.37 -17.58
N THR A 71 -44.80 24.58 -17.02
CA THR A 71 -45.59 24.97 -15.87
C THR A 71 -47.04 24.66 -16.18
N GLN A 72 -47.58 23.60 -15.58
CA GLN A 72 -49.01 23.36 -15.65
C GLN A 72 -49.69 24.52 -14.91
N PRO A 73 -50.62 25.25 -15.55
CA PRO A 73 -51.32 26.32 -14.87
C PRO A 73 -52.00 25.75 -13.61
N PRO A 74 -51.97 26.48 -12.49
CA PRO A 74 -52.54 25.99 -11.25
C PRO A 74 -54.02 25.64 -11.48
N PRO A 75 -54.50 24.51 -10.93
CA PRO A 75 -55.90 24.15 -11.06
C PRO A 75 -56.75 25.28 -10.49
N VAL A 76 -57.68 25.78 -11.30
CA VAL A 76 -58.67 26.77 -10.87
C VAL A 76 -59.59 26.06 -9.88
N VAL A 77 -59.28 26.17 -8.59
CA VAL A 77 -60.20 25.82 -7.52
C VAL A 77 -61.29 26.88 -7.47
N THR A 78 -62.49 26.53 -7.90
CA THR A 78 -63.67 27.35 -7.69
C THR A 78 -63.97 27.38 -6.19
N PRO A 79 -64.20 28.56 -5.60
CA PRO A 79 -64.60 28.63 -4.19
C PRO A 79 -65.95 27.93 -4.02
N PRO A 80 -66.13 27.12 -2.96
CA PRO A 80 -67.40 26.49 -2.68
C PRO A 80 -68.47 27.58 -2.50
N PRO A 81 -69.70 27.36 -3.01
CA PRO A 81 -70.76 28.35 -2.90
C PRO A 81 -71.06 28.60 -1.42
N MET A 82 -71.01 29.87 -1.04
CA MET A 82 -71.32 30.31 0.31
C MET A 82 -72.80 30.05 0.57
N VAL A 83 -73.09 29.05 1.39
CA VAL A 83 -74.45 28.72 1.80
C VAL A 83 -75.00 29.92 2.56
N LYS A 84 -76.00 30.61 1.99
CA LYS A 84 -76.83 31.55 2.72
C LYS A 84 -78.14 30.85 3.05
N THR A 85 -78.33 30.69 4.36
CA THR A 85 -79.56 30.44 5.14
C THR A 85 -80.86 30.23 4.39
#